data_AF-A0A957NSP7-F1
#
_entry.id   AF-A0A957NSP7-F1
#
_cell.length_a   1.000
_cell.length_b   1.000
_cell.length_c   1.000
_cell.angle_alpha   90.00
_cell.angle_beta   90.00
_cell.angle_gamma   90.00
#
_symmetry.space_group_name_H-M   'P 1'
#
loop_
_entity.id
_entity.type
_entity.pdbx_description
1 polymer ?
#
loop_
_entity_poly.entity_id
_entity_poly.type
_entity_poly.pdbx_seq_one_letter_code
_entity_poly.pdbx_strand_id
1 'polypeptide(L)' 'HFHASENDRGIVGTGQVAWPTVFGALQAIGYDQWIVVESFGHAIPELAGAACVWRQLAPSPEVLAQGSLTYLRNHL' A
#
# COMPACT_ATOMS: atom_id res chain seq x y z
N HIS A 1 -8.89 3.15 11.60
CA HIS A 1 -8.17 3.61 10.40
C HIS A 1 -6.99 2.68 10.17
N PHE A 2 -6.82 2.13 8.95
CA PHE A 2 -5.78 1.16 8.62
C PHE A 2 -5.03 1.60 7.36
N HIS A 3 -3.70 1.57 7.39
CA HIS A 3 -2.87 1.87 6.22
C HIS A 3 -2.37 0.58 5.57
N ALA A 4 -2.69 0.40 4.28
CA ALA A 4 -2.12 -0.64 3.45
C ALA A 4 -0.84 -0.12 2.78
N SER A 5 0.31 -0.48 3.33
CA SER A 5 1.63 -0.24 2.74
C SER A 5 2.31 -1.57 2.49
N GLU A 6 2.78 -1.79 1.26
CA GLU A 6 3.62 -2.94 0.95
C GLU A 6 4.97 -2.86 1.69
N ASN A 7 5.67 -4.00 1.82
CA ASN A 7 6.93 -4.10 2.58
C ASN A 7 7.99 -3.10 2.13
N ASP A 8 7.92 -2.66 0.88
CA ASP A 8 8.85 -1.74 0.24
C ASP A 8 8.18 -0.41 -0.17
N ARG A 9 6.97 -0.15 0.34
CA ARG A 9 6.10 1.00 -0.01
C ARG A 9 5.66 1.02 -1.48
N GLY A 10 5.90 -0.05 -2.26
CA GLY A 10 5.44 -0.19 -3.63
C GLY A 10 3.94 -0.44 -3.76
N ILE A 11 3.56 -1.06 -4.87
CA ILE A 11 2.17 -1.41 -5.15
C ILE A 11 1.73 -2.51 -4.17
N VAL A 12 0.58 -2.34 -3.51
CA VAL A 12 0.05 -3.36 -2.59
C VAL A 12 -0.15 -4.67 -3.35
N GLY A 13 0.41 -5.76 -2.81
CA GLY A 13 0.29 -7.11 -3.37
C GLY A 13 1.42 -7.53 -4.30
N THR A 14 2.41 -6.66 -4.56
CA THR A 14 3.59 -7.01 -5.36
C THR A 14 4.81 -7.39 -4.51
N GLY A 15 4.67 -7.37 -3.18
CA GLY A 15 5.75 -7.60 -2.24
C GLY A 15 5.56 -8.84 -1.37
N GLN A 16 6.00 -8.74 -0.12
CA GLN A 16 6.07 -9.86 0.82
C GLN A 16 5.16 -9.71 2.04
N VAL A 17 4.39 -8.62 2.16
CA VAL A 17 3.38 -8.54 3.22
C VAL A 17 2.39 -9.70 3.06
N ALA A 18 2.11 -10.40 4.15
CA ALA A 18 1.19 -11.53 4.20
C ALA A 18 -0.28 -11.06 4.17
N TRP A 19 -0.67 -10.36 3.10
CA TRP A 19 -1.99 -9.74 2.94
C TRP A 19 -3.17 -10.67 3.22
N PRO A 20 -3.20 -11.95 2.79
CA PRO A 20 -4.30 -12.85 3.13
C PRO A 20 -4.51 -13.02 4.64
N THR A 21 -3.42 -13.10 5.42
CA THR A 21 -3.49 -13.17 6.88
C THR A 21 -3.96 -11.85 7.48
N VAL A 22 -3.47 -10.71 6.97
CA VAL A 22 -3.90 -9.38 7.41
C VAL A 22 -5.39 -9.17 7.17
N PHE A 23 -5.89 -9.45 5.97
CA PHE A 23 -7.31 -9.31 5.61
C PHE A 23 -8.18 -10.27 6.41
N GLY A 24 -7.74 -11.52 6.60
CA GLY A 24 -8.44 -12.47 7.48
C GLY A 24 -8.56 -11.96 8.91
N ALA A 25 -7.53 -11.31 9.45
CA ALA A 25 -7.59 -10.70 10.78
C ALA A 25 -8.54 -9.49 10.82
N LEU A 26 -8.54 -8.63 9.80
CA LEU A 26 -9.46 -7.49 9.70
C LEU A 26 -10.92 -7.95 9.61
N GLN A 27 -11.20 -8.99 8.82
CA GLN A 27 -12.53 -9.60 8.75
C GLN A 27 -12.95 -10.24 10.09
N ALA A 28 -12.03 -10.96 10.76
CA ALA A 28 -12.31 -11.62 12.03
C ALA A 28 -12.72 -10.65 13.15
N ILE A 29 -12.20 -9.42 13.14
CA ILE A 29 -12.59 -8.38 14.10
C ILE A 29 -13.78 -7.53 13.63
N GLY A 30 -14.33 -7.80 12.44
CA GLY A 30 -15.43 -7.03 11.86
C GLY A 30 -15.04 -5.59 11.51
N TYR A 31 -13.82 -5.37 11.02
CA TYR A 31 -13.35 -4.02 10.66
C TYR A 31 -14.12 -3.46 9.45
N ASP A 32 -14.89 -2.38 9.65
CA ASP A 32 -15.76 -1.75 8.64
C ASP A 32 -15.35 -0.30 8.29
N GLN A 33 -14.14 0.10 8.68
CA GLN A 33 -13.63 1.45 8.52
C GLN A 33 -12.65 1.56 7.34
N TRP A 34 -12.10 2.76 7.14
CA TRP A 34 -11.19 3.05 6.02
C TRP A 34 -9.95 2.17 6.00
N ILE A 35 -9.64 1.66 4.81
CA ILE A 35 -8.35 1.10 4.40
C ILE A 35 -7.76 2.07 3.38
N VAL A 36 -6.63 2.68 3.72
CA VAL A 36 -5.98 3.69 2.89
C VAL A 36 -4.63 3.19 2.41
N VAL A 37 -4.39 3.27 1.10
CA VAL A 37 -3.08 2.99 0.53
C VAL A 37 -2.13 4.12 0.90
N GLU A 38 -1.04 3.80 1.60
CA GLU A 38 0.03 4.76 1.90
C GLU A 38 1.30 4.33 1.17
N SER A 39 1.80 5.23 0.32
CA SER A 39 3.02 5.06 -0.46
C SER A 39 3.68 6.43 -0.69
N PHE A 40 4.92 6.41 -1.20
CA PHE A 40 5.74 7.58 -1.40
C PHE A 40 6.34 7.59 -2.81
N GLY A 41 6.76 8.77 -3.26
CA GLY A 41 7.45 8.94 -4.52
C GLY A 41 8.35 10.16 -4.48
N HIS A 42 9.04 10.43 -5.58
CA HIS A 42 10.02 11.52 -5.67
C HIS A 42 9.41 12.89 -5.98
N ALA A 43 8.09 13.01 -6.06
CA ALA A 43 7.41 14.27 -6.36
C ALA A 43 7.66 15.35 -5.30
N ILE A 44 7.93 14.94 -4.05
CA ILE A 44 8.24 15.83 -2.93
C ILE A 44 9.57 15.37 -2.32
N PRO A 45 10.70 16.01 -2.65
CA PRO A 45 12.04 15.56 -2.24
C PRO A 45 12.22 15.42 -0.72
N GLU A 46 11.64 16.34 0.06
CA GLU A 46 11.71 16.31 1.52
C GLU A 46 11.01 15.08 2.09
N LEU A 47 9.85 14.72 1.52
CA LEU A 47 9.10 13.55 1.93
C LEU A 47 9.80 12.26 1.50
N ALA A 48 10.37 12.23 0.29
CA ALA A 48 11.15 11.10 -0.19
C ALA A 48 12.38 10.84 0.70
N GLY A 49 13.10 11.91 1.09
CA GLY A 49 14.22 11.82 2.01
C GLY A 49 13.82 11.35 3.41
N ALA A 50 12.74 11.90 3.95
CA ALA A 50 12.21 11.49 5.26
C ALA A 50 11.71 10.03 5.28
N ALA A 51 11.12 9.56 4.18
CA ALA A 51 10.62 8.20 4.03
C ALA A 51 11.68 7.21 3.50
N CYS A 52 12.93 7.64 3.34
CA CYS A 52 14.04 6.83 2.82
C CYS A 52 13.74 6.17 1.46
N VAL A 53 13.09 6.91 0.55
CA VAL A 53 12.73 6.43 -0.80
C VAL A 53 13.90 6.68 -1.74
N TRP A 54 14.73 5.65 -1.94
CA TRP A 54 15.95 5.75 -2.74
C TRP A 54 15.83 5.17 -4.16
N ARG A 55 14.68 4.59 -4.50
CA ARG A 55 14.41 3.97 -5.80
C ARG A 55 13.00 4.28 -6.25
N GLN A 56 12.76 4.14 -7.55
CA GLN A 56 11.40 4.23 -8.09
C GLN A 56 10.56 3.04 -7.62
N LEU A 57 9.44 3.32 -6.95
CA LEU A 57 8.55 2.32 -6.37
C LEU A 57 7.45 1.85 -7.34
N ALA A 58 7.04 2.73 -8.26
CA ALA A 58 6.11 2.43 -9.34
C ALA A 58 6.39 3.34 -10.57
N PRO A 59 5.93 2.96 -11.77
CA PRO A 59 6.08 3.79 -12.98
C PRO A 59 5.45 5.19 -12.84
N SER A 60 4.28 5.29 -12.19
CA SER A 60 3.61 6.54 -11.88
C SER A 60 2.73 6.41 -10.62
N PRO A 61 2.30 7.52 -10.00
CA PRO A 61 1.34 7.49 -8.89
C PRO A 61 0.00 6.83 -9.25
N GLU A 62 -0.47 7.00 -10.49
CA GLU A 62 -1.72 6.40 -10.99
C GLU A 62 -1.60 4.89 -11.10
N VAL A 63 -0.46 4.38 -11.61
CA VAL A 63 -0.18 2.94 -11.67
C VAL A 63 -0.13 2.35 -10.27
N LEU A 64 0.47 3.06 -9.32
CA LEU A 64 0.51 2.64 -7.92
C LEU A 64 -0.88 2.56 -7.30
N ALA A 65 -1.67 3.62 -7.45
CA ALA A 65 -3.02 3.72 -6.90
C ALA A 65 -3.95 2.65 -7.52
N GLN A 66 -3.94 2.52 -8.85
CA GLN A 66 -4.81 1.58 -9.55
C GLN A 66 -4.44 0.13 -9.28
N GLY A 67 -3.15 -0.20 -9.28
CA GLY A 67 -2.68 -1.55 -8.95
C GLY A 67 -3.07 -1.96 -7.53
N SER A 68 -2.83 -1.05 -6.56
CA SER A 68 -3.17 -1.29 -5.15
C SER A 68 -4.67 -1.42 -4.94
N LEU A 69 -5.48 -0.55 -5.57
CA LEU A 69 -6.94 -0.60 -5.49
C LEU A 69 -7.48 -1.93 -6.07
N THR A 70 -6.97 -2.36 -7.22
CA THR A 70 -7.36 -3.64 -7.83
C THR A 70 -7.03 -4.81 -6.92
N TYR A 71 -5.82 -4.84 -6.34
CA TYR A 71 -5.43 -5.90 -5.41
C TYR A 71 -6.35 -5.94 -4.19
N LEU A 72 -6.56 -4.79 -3.53
CA LEU A 72 -7.40 -4.69 -2.34
C LEU A 72 -8.85 -5.13 -2.62
N ARG A 73 -9.47 -4.67 -3.72
CA ARG A 73 -10.85 -5.06 -4.08
C ARG A 73 -11.02 -6.55 -4.36
N ASN A 74 -9.97 -7.23 -4.81
CA ASN A 74 -10.02 -8.65 -5.15
C ASN A 74 -9.78 -9.57 -3.95
N HIS A 75 -9.23 -9.06 -2.85
CA HIS A 75 -8.75 -9.88 -1.72
C HIS A 75 -9.33 -9.47 -0.36
N LEU A 76 -10.02 -8.33 -0.26
CA LEU A 76 -10.79 -7.93 0.94
C LEU A 76 -12.18 -8.54 0.99
#